data_AF-A0A7V3RRK5-F1
#
_entry.id   AF-A0A7V3RRK5-F1
#
_cell.length_a   1.000
_cell.length_b   1.000
_cell.length_c   1.000
_cell.angle_alpha   90.00
_cell.angle_beta   90.00
_cell.angle_gamma   90.00
#
_symmetry.space_group_name_H-M   'P 1'
#
loop_
_entity.id
_entity.type
_entity.pdbx_description
1 polymer ?
#
loop_
_entity_poly.entity_id
_entity_poly.type
_entity_poly.pdbx_seq_one_letter_code
_entity_poly.pdbx_strand_id
1 'polypeptide(L)' 'MGPTMKDLGIDQLSPEQQIALALEIWESLGNCRPSAELSAEQRAELVRRDAELDVNPSLALTWEQIRTSVETAR' A
#
# COMPACT_ATOMS: atom_id res chain seq x y z
N MET A 1 8.37 23.60 -7.34
CA MET A 1 7.05 22.97 -7.08
C MET A 1 6.81 21.97 -8.19
N GLY A 2 6.44 20.73 -7.84
CA GLY A 2 6.08 19.73 -8.86
C GLY A 2 4.69 19.99 -9.45
N PRO A 3 4.37 19.40 -10.60
CA PRO A 3 3.03 19.48 -11.18
C PRO A 3 1.99 18.91 -10.20
N THR A 4 0.80 19.51 -10.15
CA THR A 4 -0.33 18.99 -9.35
C THR A 4 -1.27 18.13 -10.22
N MET A 5 -2.15 17.35 -9.57
CA MET A 5 -3.19 16.59 -10.28
C MET A 5 -4.09 17.49 -11.14
N LYS A 6 -4.38 18.72 -10.66
CA LYS A 6 -5.17 19.71 -11.39
C LYS A 6 -4.44 20.24 -12.63
N ASP A 7 -3.14 20.51 -12.50
CA ASP A 7 -2.33 20.98 -13.63
C ASP A 7 -2.24 19.94 -14.75
N LEU A 8 -2.40 18.66 -14.42
CA LEU A 8 -2.37 17.53 -15.34
C LEU A 8 -3.78 17.02 -15.72
N GLY A 9 -4.85 17.65 -15.22
CA GLY A 9 -6.24 17.25 -15.48
C GLY A 9 -6.63 15.88 -14.94
N ILE A 10 -5.82 15.29 -14.04
CA ILE A 10 -6.05 13.96 -13.47
C ILE A 10 -7.29 13.96 -12.58
N ASP A 11 -7.61 15.10 -11.95
CA ASP A 11 -8.79 15.28 -11.12
C ASP A 11 -10.12 15.19 -11.89
N GLN A 12 -10.09 15.33 -13.22
CA GLN A 12 -11.25 15.21 -14.09
C GLN A 12 -11.51 13.76 -14.56
N LEU A 13 -10.56 12.85 -14.30
CA LEU A 13 -10.72 11.43 -14.62
C LEU A 13 -11.64 10.75 -13.61
N SER A 14 -12.33 9.69 -14.04
CA SER A 14 -13.05 8.82 -13.10
C SER A 14 -12.07 8.15 -12.12
N PRO A 15 -12.51 7.73 -10.92
CA PRO A 15 -11.64 7.04 -9.97
C PRO A 15 -10.90 5.83 -10.58
N GLU A 16 -11.57 5.07 -11.45
CA GLU A 16 -11.00 3.91 -12.13
C GLU A 16 -9.88 4.33 -13.10
N GLN A 17 -10.09 5.42 -13.84
CA GLN A 17 -9.10 5.99 -14.75
C GLN A 17 -7.90 6.57 -13.99
N GLN A 18 -8.13 7.20 -12.84
CA GLN A 18 -7.05 7.68 -11.97
C GLN A 18 -6.19 6.52 -11.47
N ILE A 19 -6.81 5.42 -11.03
CA ILE A 19 -6.11 4.21 -10.58
C ILE A 19 -5.30 3.59 -11.74
N ALA A 20 -5.93 3.45 -12.91
CA ALA A 20 -5.26 2.90 -14.09
C ALA A 20 -4.03 3.73 -14.48
N LEU A 21 -4.16 5.06 -14.50
CA LEU A 21 -3.06 5.98 -14.79
C LEU A 21 -1.97 5.93 -13.71
N ALA A 22 -2.33 5.85 -12.43
CA ALA A 22 -1.36 5.72 -11.34
C ALA A 22 -0.53 4.43 -11.47
N LEU A 23 -1.16 3.32 -11.84
CA LEU A 23 -0.47 2.05 -12.08
C LEU A 23 0.42 2.10 -13.34
N GLU A 24 -0.06 2.70 -14.43
CA GLU A 24 0.74 2.88 -15.64
C GLU A 24 1.99 3.73 -15.38
N ILE A 25 1.83 4.86 -14.68
CA ILE A 25 2.94 5.70 -14.26
C ILE A 25 3.91 4.90 -13.39
N TRP A 26 3.39 4.15 -12.42
CA TRP A 26 4.22 3.31 -11.54
C TRP A 26 5.04 2.28 -12.31
N GLU A 27 4.45 1.60 -13.27
CA GLU A 27 5.17 0.62 -14.11
C GLU A 27 6.19 1.28 -15.03
N SER A 28 5.89 2.48 -15.55
CA SER A 28 6.81 3.24 -16.41
C SER A 28 8.13 3.59 -15.73
N LEU A 29 8.17 3.62 -14.39
CA LEU A 29 9.37 3.97 -13.63
C LEU A 29 10.49 2.91 -13.74
N GLY A 30 10.19 1.66 -14.10
CA GLY A 30 11.21 0.63 -14.32
C GLY A 30 12.21 0.52 -13.16
N ASN A 31 13.50 0.75 -13.46
CA ASN A 31 14.63 0.74 -12.50
C ASN A 31 14.74 2.01 -11.64
N CYS A 32 14.01 3.08 -11.97
CA CYS A 32 13.92 4.28 -11.12
C CYS A 32 12.98 4.07 -9.93
N ARG A 33 12.24 2.95 -9.90
CA ARG A 33 11.45 2.57 -8.72
C ARG A 33 12.39 2.41 -7.53
N PRO A 34 11.99 2.89 -6.34
CA PRO A 34 12.76 2.63 -5.13
C PRO A 34 12.95 1.12 -4.98
N SER A 35 14.16 0.70 -4.63
CA SER A 35 14.44 -0.72 -4.38
C SER A 35 13.49 -1.22 -3.30
N ALA A 36 12.77 -2.30 -3.60
CA ALA A 36 11.95 -3.00 -2.64
C ALA A 36 12.79 -3.90 -1.70
N GLU A 37 14.12 -3.83 -1.80
CA GLU A 37 15.01 -4.60 -0.94
C GLU A 37 14.96 -4.06 0.49
N LEU A 38 14.41 -4.89 1.38
CA LEU A 38 14.47 -4.66 2.81
C LEU A 38 15.92 -4.79 3.29
N SER A 39 16.31 -3.92 4.23
CA SER A 39 17.56 -4.09 4.98
C SER A 39 17.53 -5.40 5.77
N ALA A 40 18.72 -5.85 6.20
CA ALA A 40 18.83 -7.05 7.02
C ALA A 40 18.03 -6.91 8.34
N GLU A 41 18.06 -5.73 8.95
CA GLU A 41 17.34 -5.40 10.18
C GLU A 41 15.82 -5.39 9.95
N GLN A 42 15.36 -4.79 8.85
CA GLN A 42 13.93 -4.79 8.50
C GLN A 42 13.42 -6.22 8.27
N ARG A 43 14.20 -7.06 7.59
CA ARG A 43 13.85 -8.47 7.36
C ARG A 43 13.83 -9.26 8.67
N ALA A 44 14.81 -9.06 9.54
CA ALA A 44 14.87 -9.72 10.85
C ALA A 44 13.66 -9.33 11.72
N GLU A 45 13.25 -8.07 11.69
CA GLU A 45 12.07 -7.59 12.41
C GLU A 45 10.78 -8.24 11.88
N LEU A 46 10.60 -8.34 10.57
CA LEU A 46 9.43 -9.03 10.00
C LEU A 46 9.37 -10.50 10.43
N VAL A 47 10.50 -11.21 10.38
CA VAL A 47 10.58 -12.62 10.83
C VAL A 47 10.23 -12.75 12.32
N ARG A 48 10.71 -11.83 13.16
CA ARG A 48 10.36 -11.80 14.58
C ARG A 48 8.85 -11.60 14.78
N ARG A 49 8.24 -10.66 14.05
CA ARG A 49 6.80 -10.37 14.15
C ARG A 49 5.93 -11.52 13.64
N ASP A 50 6.35 -12.21 12.58
CA ASP A 50 5.64 -13.38 12.08
C ASP A 50 5.64 -14.51 13.14
N ALA A 51 6.80 -14.79 13.75
CA ALA A 51 6.88 -15.77 14.83
C ALA A 51 6.02 -15.38 16.06
N GLU A 52 5.94 -14.09 16.39
CA GLU A 52 5.05 -13.59 17.46
C GLU A 52 3.58 -13.77 17.12
N LEU A 53 3.19 -13.52 15.86
CA LEU A 53 1.82 -13.72 15.38
C LEU A 53 1.43 -15.21 15.36
N ASP A 54 2.35 -16.10 15.00
CA ASP A 54 2.12 -17.55 15.04
C ASP A 54 1.86 -18.05 16.46
N VAL A 55 2.61 -17.52 17.44
CA VAL A 55 2.43 -17.84 18.87
C VAL A 55 1.18 -17.18 19.44
N ASN A 56 0.86 -15.96 19.01
CA ASN A 56 -0.28 -15.21 19.49
C ASN A 56 -1.04 -14.50 18.34
N PRO A 57 -1.98 -15.21 17.69
CA PRO A 57 -2.73 -14.67 16.56
C PRO A 57 -3.59 -13.45 16.90
N SER A 58 -3.89 -13.22 18.18
CA SER A 58 -4.70 -12.07 18.62
C SER A 58 -3.95 -10.72 18.62
N LEU A 59 -2.63 -10.73 18.34
CA LEU A 59 -1.81 -9.52 18.22
C LEU A 59 -2.15 -8.66 17.00
N ALA A 60 -2.88 -9.22 16.02
CA ALA A 60 -3.33 -8.49 14.84
C ALA A 60 -4.81 -8.74 14.58
N LEU A 61 -5.44 -7.74 13.95
CA LEU A 61 -6.74 -7.93 13.34
C LEU A 61 -6.55 -8.55 11.96
N THR A 62 -7.39 -9.52 11.65
CA THR A 62 -7.52 -10.03 10.29
C THR A 62 -8.09 -8.96 9.36
N TRP A 63 -7.82 -9.10 8.07
CA TRP A 63 -8.41 -8.22 7.06
C TRP A 63 -9.94 -8.22 7.10
N GLU A 64 -10.55 -9.37 7.36
CA GLU A 64 -12.00 -9.49 7.49
C GLU A 64 -12.54 -8.69 8.68
N GLN A 65 -11.90 -8.78 9.85
CA GLN A 65 -12.27 -7.97 11.02
C GLN A 65 -12.16 -6.47 10.76
N ILE A 66 -11.10 -6.03 10.06
CA ILE A 66 -10.92 -4.63 9.67
C ILE A 66 -12.05 -4.20 8.72
N ARG A 67 -12.32 -5.00 7.69
CA ARG A 67 -13.36 -4.71 6.70
C ARG A 67 -14.73 -4.60 7.36
N THR A 68 -15.10 -5.56 8.21
CA THR A 68 -16.37 -5.54 8.94
C THR A 68 -16.49 -4.31 9.84
N SER A 69 -15.40 -3.92 10.53
CA SER A 69 -15.38 -2.69 11.33
C SER A 69 -15.68 -1.44 10.50
N VAL A 70 -15.05 -1.31 9.33
CA VAL A 70 -15.26 -0.17 8.42
C VAL A 70 -16.66 -0.17 7.81
N GLU A 71 -17.21 -1.33 7.45
CA GLU A 71 -18.56 -1.46 6.90
C GLU A 71 -19.65 -1.14 7.94
N THR A 72 -19.43 -1.51 9.21
CA THR A 72 -20.40 -1.30 10.31
C THR A 72 -20.33 0.11 10.91
N ALA A 73 -19.21 0.83 10.72
CA ALA A 73 -19.03 2.20 11.18
C ALA A 73 -19.71 3.26 10.28
N ARG A 74 -20.37 2.84 9.18
CA ARG A 74 -21.20 3.68 8.31
C ARG A 74 -22.66 3.64 8.73
#